data_AF-A0A9D0Z2T5-F1
#
_entry.id   AF-A0A9D0Z2T5-F1
#
_cell.length_a   1.000
_cell.length_b   1.000
_cell.length_c   1.000
_cell.angle_alpha   90.00
_cell.angle_beta   90.00
_cell.angle_gamma   90.00
#
_symmetry.space_group_name_H-M   'P 1'
#
loop_
_entity.id
_entity.type
_entity.pdbx_description
1 polymer ?
#
loop_
_entity_poly.entity_id
_entity_poly.type
_entity_poly.pdbx_seq_one_letter_code
_entity_poly.pdbx_strand_id
1 'polypeptide(L)'
;MKKMWRRLVCFGLGVMMLLSMTGCKTQKTVEEATYPGQDDMTFEELLEMDRQNPITIRIMVADLTEPAASDSPILKEIAERTGTTIELVGIDTDRLQMLLASKEYPDVIVMNRDATFYDYLASGDLVDLKPLLQKWAPTVYEMNSKLV
;
A
#
# COMPACT_ATOMS: atom_id res chain seq x y z
N MET A 1 19.81 8.08 -58.53
CA MET A 1 18.68 8.21 -57.58
C MET A 1 18.68 7.21 -56.40
N LYS A 2 19.42 6.09 -56.43
CA LYS A 2 19.44 5.11 -55.30
C LYS A 2 20.34 5.48 -54.10
N LYS A 3 21.29 6.41 -54.28
CA LYS A 3 22.23 6.83 -53.21
C LYS A 3 21.64 7.87 -52.24
N MET A 4 20.72 8.71 -52.69
CA MET A 4 20.08 9.75 -51.88
C MET A 4 18.96 9.18 -51.01
N TRP A 5 18.25 8.16 -51.52
CA TRP A 5 17.25 7.40 -50.76
C TRP A 5 17.88 6.57 -49.63
N ARG A 6 19.06 5.96 -49.87
CA ARG A 6 19.81 5.23 -48.81
C ARG A 6 20.31 6.15 -47.68
N ARG A 7 20.59 7.42 -47.97
CA ARG A 7 20.99 8.42 -46.96
C ARG A 7 19.79 8.96 -46.17
N LEU A 8 18.64 9.13 -46.83
CA LEU A 8 17.38 9.52 -46.18
C LEU A 8 16.80 8.41 -45.27
N VAL A 9 16.93 7.14 -45.65
CA VAL A 9 16.48 6.00 -44.82
C VAL A 9 17.33 5.86 -43.55
N CYS A 10 18.65 6.08 -43.63
CA CYS A 10 19.51 6.06 -42.44
C CYS A 10 19.33 7.28 -41.52
N PHE A 11 19.01 8.46 -42.08
CA PHE A 11 18.71 9.65 -41.26
C PHE A 11 17.33 9.58 -40.60
N GLY A 12 16.34 8.94 -41.24
CA GLY A 12 15.01 8.73 -40.65
C GLY A 12 14.99 7.72 -39.49
N LEU A 13 15.86 6.68 -39.56
CA LEU A 13 15.92 5.64 -38.53
C LEU A 13 16.72 6.06 -37.28
N GLY A 14 17.63 7.03 -37.40
CA GLY A 14 18.41 7.55 -36.27
C GLY A 14 17.65 8.54 -35.38
N VAL A 15 16.69 9.30 -35.94
CA VAL A 15 15.92 10.32 -35.19
C VAL A 15 14.72 9.70 -34.47
N MET A 16 14.24 8.52 -34.89
CA MET A 16 13.12 7.82 -34.25
C MET A 16 13.54 7.04 -32.98
N MET A 17 14.84 6.85 -32.73
CA MET A 17 15.37 6.12 -31.57
C MET A 17 15.80 7.02 -30.40
N LEU A 18 15.59 8.34 -30.51
CA LEU A 18 15.96 9.34 -29.50
C LEU A 18 14.76 9.96 -28.75
N LEU A 19 13.55 9.41 -28.93
CA LEU A 19 12.32 9.87 -28.25
C LEU A 19 11.80 8.89 -27.17
N SER A 20 12.55 7.87 -26.80
CA SER A 20 12.11 6.81 -25.86
C SER A 20 12.54 7.00 -24.41
N MET A 21 12.87 8.22 -23.97
CA MET A 21 13.30 8.49 -22.59
C MET A 21 12.50 9.63 -21.95
N THR A 22 11.17 9.51 -21.94
CA THR A 22 10.33 10.25 -20.98
C THR A 22 9.27 9.32 -20.42
N GLY A 23 9.74 8.37 -19.62
CA GLY A 23 8.91 7.43 -18.88
C GLY A 23 9.41 7.26 -17.46
N CYS A 24 9.81 8.36 -16.80
CA CYS A 24 9.81 8.37 -15.35
C CYS A 24 8.35 8.24 -14.91
N LYS A 25 7.91 7.01 -14.67
CA LYS A 25 6.81 6.77 -13.74
C LYS A 25 7.31 7.40 -12.44
N THR A 26 6.80 8.59 -12.12
CA THR A 26 7.04 9.22 -10.83
C THR A 26 6.84 8.15 -9.77
N GLN A 27 7.94 7.72 -9.17
CA GLN A 27 7.91 7.05 -7.89
C GLN A 27 7.22 8.08 -7.01
N LYS A 28 5.95 7.81 -6.66
CA LYS A 28 5.31 8.55 -5.58
C LYS A 28 6.21 8.28 -4.38
N THR A 29 7.06 9.25 -4.05
CA THR A 29 7.53 9.39 -2.69
C THR A 29 6.25 9.36 -1.87
N VAL A 30 6.06 8.28 -1.12
CA VAL A 30 5.06 8.26 -0.05
C VAL A 30 5.60 9.30 0.91
N GLU A 31 5.13 10.54 0.78
CA GLU A 31 5.31 11.52 1.83
C GLU A 31 4.61 10.89 3.03
N GLU A 32 5.40 10.49 4.04
CA GLU A 32 4.88 10.20 5.36
C GLU A 32 4.09 11.43 5.77
N ALA A 33 2.76 11.34 5.76
CA ALA A 33 1.89 12.37 6.26
C ALA A 33 2.09 12.45 7.78
N THR A 34 3.16 13.12 8.18
CA THR A 34 3.51 13.37 9.57
C THR A 34 3.05 14.79 9.88
N TYR A 35 2.20 14.95 10.88
CA TYR A 35 1.76 16.27 11.26
C TYR A 35 2.90 17.01 11.99
N PRO A 36 3.14 18.30 11.72
CA PRO A 36 4.09 19.09 12.49
C PRO A 36 3.72 19.04 13.99
N GLY A 37 4.65 18.60 14.85
CA GLY A 37 4.43 18.50 16.29
C GLY A 37 3.64 17.27 16.76
N GLN A 38 3.45 16.27 15.90
CA GLN A 38 2.71 15.04 16.24
C GLN A 38 3.24 14.29 17.46
N ASP A 39 4.53 14.38 17.77
CA ASP A 39 5.12 13.72 18.93
C ASP A 39 4.74 14.37 20.28
N ASP A 40 4.24 15.62 20.26
CA ASP A 40 3.83 16.38 21.45
C ASP A 40 2.31 16.39 21.68
N MET A 41 1.53 15.84 20.73
CA MET A 41 0.07 15.82 20.79
C MET A 41 -0.46 14.64 21.61
N THR A 42 -1.58 14.86 22.28
CA THR A 42 -2.36 13.80 22.92
C THR A 42 -3.00 12.89 21.87
N PHE A 43 -3.38 11.67 22.28
CA PHE A 43 -4.09 10.74 21.40
C PHE A 43 -5.40 11.32 20.89
N GLU A 44 -6.13 12.06 21.73
CA GLU A 44 -7.39 12.71 21.36
C GLU A 44 -7.19 13.82 20.32
N GLU A 45 -6.11 14.59 20.40
CA GLU A 45 -5.76 15.61 19.41
C GLU A 45 -5.39 14.97 18.07
N LEU A 46 -4.59 13.91 18.09
CA LEU A 46 -4.24 13.13 16.89
C LEU A 46 -5.50 12.55 16.23
N LEU A 47 -6.39 11.95 17.02
CA LEU A 47 -7.62 11.36 16.51
C LEU A 47 -8.57 12.41 15.92
N GLU A 48 -8.62 13.61 16.48
CA GLU A 48 -9.38 14.71 15.88
C GLU A 48 -8.78 15.13 14.55
N MET A 49 -7.45 15.22 14.45
CA MET A 49 -6.79 15.52 13.19
C MET A 49 -7.04 14.44 12.13
N ASP A 50 -7.02 13.17 12.52
CA ASP A 50 -7.35 12.05 11.62
C ASP A 50 -8.80 12.16 11.11
N ARG A 51 -9.76 12.51 11.99
CA ARG A 51 -11.15 12.77 11.58
C ARG A 51 -11.28 13.91 10.57
N GLN A 52 -10.45 14.95 10.67
CA GLN A 52 -10.44 16.06 9.71
C GLN A 52 -9.69 15.72 8.41
N ASN A 53 -8.90 14.65 8.39
CA ASN A 53 -8.10 14.21 7.24
C ASN A 53 -8.40 12.74 6.93
N PRO A 54 -9.63 12.41 6.50
CA PRO A 54 -10.05 11.03 6.35
C PRO A 54 -9.22 10.28 5.31
N ILE A 55 -8.90 9.03 5.62
CA ILE A 55 -8.15 8.13 4.75
C ILE A 55 -8.95 6.87 4.44
N THR A 56 -8.56 6.18 3.37
CA THR A 56 -9.06 4.84 3.04
C THR A 56 -7.92 3.85 3.17
N ILE A 57 -8.13 2.78 3.93
CA ILE A 57 -7.21 1.65 4.04
C ILE A 57 -7.85 0.46 3.32
N ARG A 58 -7.14 -0.09 2.33
CA ARG A 58 -7.56 -1.27 1.60
C ARG A 58 -6.89 -2.51 2.18
N ILE A 59 -7.71 -3.42 2.68
CA ILE A 59 -7.30 -4.67 3.31
C ILE A 59 -7.69 -5.84 2.40
N MET A 60 -6.70 -6.59 1.92
CA MET A 60 -6.94 -7.84 1.22
C MET A 60 -6.83 -9.01 2.18
N VAL A 61 -7.86 -9.85 2.22
CA VAL A 61 -7.92 -10.99 3.13
C VAL A 61 -7.92 -12.28 2.32
N ALA A 62 -6.88 -13.09 2.52
CA ALA A 62 -6.75 -14.40 1.90
C ALA A 62 -7.93 -15.28 2.31
N ASP A 63 -8.49 -16.01 1.34
CA ASP A 63 -9.59 -16.97 1.53
C ASP A 63 -10.91 -16.37 2.04
N LEU A 64 -11.03 -15.04 2.09
CA LEU A 64 -12.29 -14.36 2.43
C LEU A 64 -13.25 -14.42 1.25
N THR A 65 -14.30 -15.23 1.36
CA THR A 65 -15.32 -15.38 0.32
C THR A 65 -16.46 -14.38 0.42
N GLU A 66 -16.73 -13.89 1.63
CA GLU A 66 -17.85 -12.98 1.91
C GLU A 66 -17.33 -11.77 2.70
N PRO A 67 -16.84 -10.71 2.02
CA PRO A 67 -16.46 -9.49 2.69
C PRO A 67 -17.67 -8.80 3.32
N ALA A 68 -17.43 -8.01 4.36
CA ALA A 68 -18.49 -7.20 4.97
C ALA A 68 -19.15 -6.31 3.91
N ALA A 69 -20.47 -6.18 3.98
CA ALA A 69 -21.21 -5.30 3.09
C ALA A 69 -20.73 -3.84 3.24
N SER A 70 -20.76 -3.09 2.14
CA SER A 70 -20.34 -1.68 2.10
C SER A 70 -21.12 -0.77 3.05
N ASP A 71 -22.31 -1.18 3.47
CA ASP A 71 -23.17 -0.45 4.40
C ASP A 71 -23.08 -0.95 5.85
N SER A 72 -22.12 -1.82 6.15
CA SER A 72 -21.89 -2.39 7.49
C SER A 72 -21.90 -1.32 8.58
N PRO A 73 -22.75 -1.45 9.61
CA PRO A 73 -22.82 -0.48 10.70
C PRO A 73 -21.49 -0.39 11.47
N ILE A 74 -20.73 -1.48 11.54
CA ILE A 74 -19.42 -1.50 12.21
C ILE A 74 -18.39 -0.69 11.42
N LEU A 75 -18.34 -0.85 10.10
CA LEU A 75 -17.38 -0.11 9.27
C LEU A 75 -17.70 1.40 9.26
N LYS A 76 -18.98 1.76 9.25
CA LYS A 76 -19.42 3.15 9.39
C LYS A 76 -19.00 3.74 10.74
N GLU A 77 -19.24 3.02 11.83
CA GLU A 77 -18.86 3.49 13.16
C GLU A 77 -17.34 3.69 13.30
N ILE A 78 -16.53 2.80 12.70
CA ILE A 78 -15.08 2.96 12.65
C ILE A 78 -14.72 4.26 11.91
N ALA A 79 -15.29 4.48 10.72
CA ALA A 79 -15.03 5.68 9.93
C ALA A 79 -15.42 6.97 10.67
N GLU A 80 -16.59 6.98 11.32
CA GLU A 80 -17.06 8.14 12.09
C GLU A 80 -16.15 8.46 13.28
N ARG A 81 -15.66 7.44 14.00
CA ARG A 81 -14.81 7.64 15.17
C ARG A 81 -13.38 8.02 14.82
N THR A 82 -12.85 7.51 13.71
CA THR A 82 -11.42 7.52 13.41
C THR A 82 -11.03 8.30 12.15
N GLY A 83 -12.00 8.70 11.31
CA GLY A 83 -11.71 9.22 9.97
C GLY A 83 -11.22 8.15 8.99
N THR A 84 -11.13 6.88 9.39
CA THR A 84 -10.60 5.81 8.55
C THR A 84 -11.71 4.96 7.93
N THR A 85 -11.78 4.98 6.60
CA THR A 85 -12.63 4.06 5.83
C THR A 85 -11.87 2.78 5.55
N ILE A 86 -12.49 1.62 5.81
CA ILE A 86 -11.90 0.31 5.54
C ILE A 86 -12.57 -0.34 4.33
N GLU A 87 -11.78 -0.69 3.33
CA GLU A 87 -12.20 -1.50 2.18
C GLU A 87 -11.69 -2.93 2.34
N LEU A 88 -12.60 -3.88 2.57
CA LEU A 88 -12.28 -5.30 2.68
C LEU A 88 -12.47 -5.99 1.33
N VAL A 89 -11.42 -6.67 0.85
CA VAL A 89 -11.46 -7.40 -0.42
C VAL A 89 -10.94 -8.82 -0.20
N GLY A 90 -11.70 -9.82 -0.64
CA GLY A 90 -11.23 -11.21 -0.69
C GLY A 90 -10.21 -11.44 -1.79
N ILE A 91 -9.19 -12.24 -1.52
CA ILE A 91 -8.15 -12.59 -2.50
C ILE A 91 -7.83 -14.09 -2.46
N ASP A 92 -7.60 -14.68 -3.63
CA ASP A 92 -7.17 -16.06 -3.79
C ASP A 92 -5.63 -16.17 -3.80
N THR A 93 -5.12 -17.40 -3.67
CA THR A 93 -3.67 -17.66 -3.64
C THR A 93 -2.97 -17.22 -4.92
N ASP A 94 -3.58 -17.39 -6.09
CA ASP A 94 -2.97 -17.02 -7.37
C ASP A 94 -2.75 -15.50 -7.47
N ARG A 95 -3.72 -14.70 -7.04
CA ARG A 95 -3.60 -13.24 -6.99
C ARG A 95 -2.59 -12.81 -5.92
N LEU A 96 -2.50 -13.47 -4.77
CA LEU A 96 -1.43 -13.18 -3.80
C LEU A 96 -0.05 -13.35 -4.43
N GLN A 97 0.19 -14.45 -5.15
CA GLN A 97 1.45 -14.68 -5.84
C GLN A 97 1.72 -13.62 -6.92
N MET A 98 0.68 -13.15 -7.62
CA MET A 98 0.78 -12.05 -8.57
C MET A 98 1.21 -10.74 -7.89
N LEU A 99 0.63 -10.38 -6.73
CA LEU A 99 1.03 -9.19 -5.98
C LEU A 99 2.49 -9.28 -5.51
N LEU A 100 2.91 -10.45 -5.03
CA LEU A 100 4.30 -10.70 -4.61
C LEU A 100 5.28 -10.51 -5.78
N ALA A 101 4.91 -10.99 -6.97
CA ALA A 101 5.73 -10.85 -8.17
C ALA A 101 5.75 -9.41 -8.70
N SER A 102 4.61 -8.71 -8.69
CA SER A 102 4.49 -7.34 -9.22
C SER A 102 5.01 -6.27 -8.26
N LYS A 103 5.11 -6.59 -6.96
CA LYS A 103 5.37 -5.64 -5.87
C LYS A 103 4.30 -4.55 -5.73
N GLU A 104 3.09 -4.79 -6.24
CA GLU A 104 1.96 -3.86 -6.15
C GLU A 104 1.01 -4.27 -5.02
N TYR A 105 1.41 -4.01 -3.78
CA TYR A 105 0.66 -4.43 -2.59
C TYR A 105 -0.54 -3.53 -2.27
N PRO A 106 -1.60 -4.05 -1.61
CA PRO A 106 -2.56 -3.22 -0.86
C PRO A 106 -1.89 -2.67 0.41
N ASP A 107 -2.63 -1.86 1.18
CA ASP A 107 -2.10 -1.30 2.42
C ASP A 107 -1.92 -2.39 3.49
N VAL A 108 -2.84 -3.36 3.55
CA VAL A 108 -2.78 -4.49 4.47
C VAL A 108 -3.12 -5.79 3.74
N ILE A 109 -2.33 -6.82 3.99
CA ILE A 109 -2.66 -8.20 3.60
C ILE A 109 -2.84 -9.03 4.87
N VAL A 110 -4.00 -9.69 4.97
CA VAL A 110 -4.28 -10.69 6.01
C VAL A 110 -4.18 -12.05 5.36
N MET A 111 -3.24 -12.88 5.81
CA MET A 111 -3.01 -14.22 5.28
C MET A 111 -2.64 -15.21 6.38
N ASN A 112 -2.81 -16.50 6.10
CA ASN A 112 -2.38 -17.56 6.99
C ASN A 112 -0.85 -17.61 7.09
N ARG A 113 -0.33 -18.09 8.22
CA ARG A 113 1.10 -18.30 8.41
C ARG A 113 1.54 -19.61 7.75
N ASP A 114 1.66 -19.58 6.44
CA ASP A 114 2.10 -20.69 5.60
C ASP A 114 3.34 -20.32 4.75
N ALA A 115 3.66 -21.13 3.74
CA ALA A 115 4.79 -20.87 2.85
C ALA A 115 4.69 -19.51 2.15
N THR A 116 3.50 -19.11 1.69
CA THR A 116 3.29 -17.82 1.03
C THR A 116 3.61 -16.67 1.98
N PHE A 117 3.21 -16.76 3.25
CA PHE A 117 3.57 -15.75 4.25
C PHE A 117 5.08 -15.59 4.40
N TYR A 118 5.84 -16.69 4.42
CA TYR A 118 7.29 -16.63 4.51
C TYR A 118 7.95 -16.09 3.24
N ASP A 119 7.35 -16.30 2.06
CA ASP A 119 7.81 -15.68 0.81
C ASP A 119 7.66 -14.15 0.84
N TYR A 120 6.54 -13.64 1.36
CA TYR A 120 6.35 -12.21 1.61
C TYR A 120 7.33 -11.66 2.66
N LEU A 121 7.59 -12.40 3.73
CA LEU A 121 8.56 -11.98 4.74
C LEU A 121 9.98 -11.92 4.16
N ALA A 122 10.36 -12.91 3.35
CA ALA A 122 11.66 -12.96 2.69
C ALA A 122 11.84 -11.89 1.60
N SER A 123 10.74 -11.30 1.12
CA SER A 123 10.77 -10.25 0.11
C SER A 123 11.38 -8.94 0.63
N GLY A 124 11.28 -8.69 1.94
CA GLY A 124 11.75 -7.47 2.58
C GLY A 124 10.84 -6.25 2.37
N ASP A 125 9.65 -6.43 1.78
CA ASP A 125 8.73 -5.33 1.44
C ASP A 125 7.70 -5.04 2.56
N LEU A 126 7.65 -5.87 3.60
CA LEU A 126 6.74 -5.70 4.73
C LEU A 126 7.25 -4.65 5.72
N VAL A 127 6.35 -3.81 6.22
CA VAL A 127 6.66 -2.82 7.27
C VAL A 127 6.80 -3.52 8.62
N ASP A 128 7.89 -3.25 9.33
CA ASP A 128 8.02 -3.66 10.74
C ASP A 128 7.08 -2.81 11.60
N LEU A 129 5.98 -3.43 12.04
CA LEU A 129 4.97 -2.77 12.86
C LEU A 129 5.42 -2.58 14.31
N LYS A 130 6.46 -3.28 14.80
CA LYS A 130 6.89 -3.19 16.21
C LYS A 130 7.18 -1.75 16.66
N PRO A 131 8.05 -0.95 16.00
CA PRO A 131 8.30 0.43 16.41
C PRO A 131 7.05 1.32 16.32
N LEU A 132 6.19 1.10 15.33
CA LEU A 132 4.96 1.86 15.15
C LEU A 132 3.95 1.57 16.25
N LEU A 133 3.77 0.29 16.62
CA LEU A 133 2.88 -0.11 17.71
C LEU A 133 3.40 0.39 19.05
N GLN A 134 4.70 0.33 19.32
CA GLN A 134 5.28 0.87 20.55
C GLN A 134 5.07 2.37 20.70
N LYS A 135 5.12 3.12 19.59
CA LYS A 135 4.96 4.58 19.58
C LYS A 135 3.49 5.01 19.59
N TRP A 136 2.69 4.48 18.66
CA TRP A 136 1.34 5.00 18.35
C TRP A 136 0.20 4.13 18.88
N ALA A 137 0.44 2.85 19.21
CA ALA A 137 -0.58 1.94 19.69
C ALA A 137 -0.08 1.07 20.87
N PRO A 138 0.45 1.65 21.95
CA PRO A 138 1.11 0.91 23.02
C PRO A 138 0.19 -0.10 23.72
N THR A 139 -1.11 0.21 23.84
CA THR A 139 -2.11 -0.73 24.37
C THR A 139 -2.22 -1.98 23.49
N VAL A 140 -2.27 -1.81 22.17
CA VAL A 140 -2.32 -2.92 21.21
C VAL A 140 -1.02 -3.72 21.25
N TYR A 141 0.12 -3.04 21.35
CA TYR A 141 1.41 -3.69 21.56
C TYR A 141 1.42 -4.57 22.82
N GLU A 142 0.97 -4.03 23.96
CA GLU A 142 0.95 -4.78 25.22
C GLU A 142 0.02 -6.00 25.14
N MET A 143 -1.18 -5.86 24.57
CA MET A 143 -2.14 -6.95 24.42
C MET A 143 -1.56 -8.13 23.63
N ASN A 144 -0.83 -7.84 22.54
CA ASN A 144 -0.28 -8.87 21.66
C ASN A 144 1.10 -9.38 22.11
N SER A 145 1.85 -8.61 22.90
CA SER A 145 3.16 -9.02 23.43
C SER A 145 3.09 -10.24 24.36
N LYS A 146 1.92 -10.54 24.92
CA LYS A 146 1.66 -11.69 25.80
C LYS A 146 1.22 -12.95 25.04
N LEU A 147 0.96 -12.83 23.73
CA LEU A 147 0.49 -13.91 22.86
C LEU A 147 1.62 -14.56 22.05
N VAL A 148 2.83 -14.03 22.13
CA VAL A 148 4.06 -14.52 21.49
C VAL A 148 5.00 -15.05 22.57
#